data_AF-A0A2J7PDZ2-F1
#
_entry.id   AF-A0A2J7PDZ2-F1
#
_cell.length_a   1.000
_cell.length_b   1.000
_cell.length_c   1.000
_cell.angle_alpha   90.00
_cell.angle_beta   90.00
_cell.angle_gamma   90.00
#
_symmetry.space_group_name_H-M   'P 1'
#
loop_
_entity.id
_entity.type
_entity.pdbx_description
1 polymer ?
#
loop_
_entity_poly.entity_id
_entity_poly.type
_entity_poly.pdbx_seq_one_letter_code
_entity_poly.pdbx_strand_id
1 'polypeptide(L)'
;MHSPTRKVTVKEQKEWKIPPCISNWKNAKGYTIPLDKRLAADGRGLQQVHINENFAKLAEALYIADRKAREAVEMRAQLEKKLAQKEKEKKEEHLRQLAQKAREERAGIRTQAAATDKDEEARERDQLRYERHKDRQRERNIARAAPDKRSKLQRERERDISEQIALGLPAKNISGGEVQFDQRLFNTTKGMDSGYGDEESYNVYDKPWRESGTVGAHIYRPSRNLDKDVYGDDLDKLIKTNRFVPDKEFSGTDRTATRSGPVQYEKEGEDPFGLDKFLTQAKRASKRPKDDRDRRGEERDKRKRRE
;
A
#
# COMPACT_ATOMS: atom_id res chain seq x y z
N MET A 1 -7.30 -67.74 60.15
CA MET A 1 -8.53 -68.44 59.71
C MET A 1 -9.50 -67.40 59.21
N HIS A 2 -9.90 -67.45 57.93
CA HIS A 2 -10.91 -66.53 57.41
C HIS A 2 -12.32 -67.05 57.76
N SER A 3 -13.26 -66.14 57.97
CA SER A 3 -14.67 -66.51 58.13
C SER A 3 -15.23 -67.13 56.83
N PRO A 4 -16.26 -67.97 56.92
CA PRO A 4 -16.86 -68.60 55.74
C PRO A 4 -17.32 -67.56 54.71
N THR A 5 -17.08 -67.85 53.42
CA THR A 5 -17.39 -66.93 52.33
C THR A 5 -18.89 -66.67 52.25
N ARG A 6 -19.29 -65.41 52.31
CA ARG A 6 -20.68 -64.99 52.06
C ARG A 6 -20.99 -65.14 50.57
N LYS A 7 -22.19 -65.64 50.24
CA LYS A 7 -22.64 -65.74 48.85
C LYS A 7 -22.94 -64.34 48.32
N VAL A 8 -22.24 -63.95 47.26
CA VAL A 8 -22.44 -62.66 46.58
C VAL A 8 -23.79 -62.69 45.88
N THR A 9 -24.55 -61.60 46.01
CA THR A 9 -25.83 -61.47 45.31
C THR A 9 -25.62 -61.04 43.86
N VAL A 10 -26.54 -61.41 42.96
CA VAL A 10 -26.46 -61.02 41.53
C VAL A 10 -26.48 -59.49 41.36
N LYS A 11 -27.17 -58.77 42.25
CA LYS A 11 -27.22 -57.30 42.25
C LYS A 11 -25.85 -56.70 42.58
N GLU A 12 -25.24 -57.18 43.65
CA GLU A 12 -23.90 -56.76 44.07
C GLU A 12 -22.88 -57.03 42.96
N GLN A 13 -22.90 -58.21 42.36
CA GLN A 13 -21.98 -58.53 41.26
C GLN A 13 -22.14 -57.60 40.04
N LYS A 14 -23.36 -57.13 39.74
CA LYS A 14 -23.61 -56.18 38.65
C LYS A 14 -23.11 -54.78 38.96
N GLU A 15 -23.28 -54.32 40.19
CA GLU A 15 -22.84 -52.99 40.64
C GLU A 15 -21.32 -52.88 40.65
N TRP A 16 -20.62 -53.96 40.97
CA TRP A 16 -19.16 -54.05 40.91
C TRP A 16 -18.60 -54.32 39.50
N LYS A 17 -19.43 -54.29 38.45
CA LYS A 17 -18.96 -54.45 37.07
C LYS A 17 -18.33 -53.15 36.57
N ILE A 18 -17.00 -53.12 36.56
CA ILE A 18 -16.23 -51.98 36.08
C ILE A 18 -16.38 -51.81 34.56
N PRO A 19 -16.82 -50.64 34.05
CA PRO A 19 -16.86 -50.37 32.61
C PRO A 19 -15.48 -50.41 31.96
N PRO A 20 -15.36 -50.84 30.69
CA PRO A 20 -14.07 -50.83 30.00
C PRO A 20 -13.57 -49.40 29.78
N CYS A 21 -12.28 -49.17 30.03
CA CYS A 21 -11.64 -47.88 29.78
C CYS A 21 -11.41 -47.67 28.29
N ILE A 22 -12.24 -46.82 27.66
CA ILE A 22 -12.06 -46.39 26.28
C ILE A 22 -11.35 -45.04 26.33
N SER A 23 -10.10 -45.01 25.87
CA SER A 23 -9.31 -43.77 25.87
C SER A 23 -9.42 -43.04 24.53
N ASN A 24 -9.43 -41.70 24.58
CA ASN A 24 -9.40 -40.86 23.39
C ASN A 24 -8.00 -40.77 22.74
N TRP A 25 -6.94 -41.23 23.43
CA TRP A 25 -5.55 -41.10 22.97
C TRP A 25 -4.88 -42.41 22.56
N LYS A 26 -5.24 -43.55 23.14
CA LYS A 26 -4.51 -44.82 22.98
C LYS A 26 -5.46 -45.97 22.60
N ASN A 27 -5.05 -46.73 21.60
CA ASN A 27 -5.70 -47.98 21.17
C ASN A 27 -4.64 -49.03 20.82
N ALA A 28 -3.95 -49.55 21.84
CA ALA A 28 -2.78 -50.41 21.67
C ALA A 28 -3.07 -51.71 20.89
N LYS A 29 -4.29 -52.26 21.04
CA LYS A 29 -4.73 -53.50 20.36
C LYS A 29 -5.52 -53.23 19.07
N GLY A 30 -5.65 -51.97 18.65
CA GLY A 30 -6.32 -51.61 17.39
C GLY A 30 -7.81 -51.96 17.33
N TYR A 31 -8.53 -52.00 18.46
CA TYR A 31 -9.96 -52.34 18.46
C TYR A 31 -10.79 -51.33 17.65
N THR A 32 -11.75 -51.85 16.89
CA THR A 32 -12.76 -51.03 16.19
C THR A 32 -13.84 -50.65 17.20
N ILE A 33 -13.78 -49.42 17.69
CA ILE A 33 -14.68 -48.87 18.71
C ILE A 33 -15.61 -47.85 18.05
N PRO A 34 -16.95 -47.98 18.20
CA PRO A 34 -17.91 -47.05 17.62
C PRO A 34 -17.82 -45.65 18.25
N LEU A 35 -18.33 -44.64 17.54
CA LEU A 35 -18.15 -43.22 17.89
C LEU A 35 -18.85 -42.84 19.19
N ASP A 36 -20.04 -43.38 19.44
CA ASP A 36 -20.80 -43.16 20.67
C ASP A 36 -19.99 -43.53 21.92
N LYS A 37 -19.26 -44.65 21.88
CA LYS A 37 -18.45 -45.12 23.02
C LYS A 37 -17.14 -44.33 23.19
N ARG A 38 -16.60 -43.77 22.11
CA ARG A 38 -15.45 -42.85 22.18
C ARG A 38 -15.87 -41.49 22.76
N LEU A 39 -17.02 -40.99 22.33
CA LEU A 39 -17.52 -39.67 22.73
C LEU A 39 -18.20 -39.67 24.10
N ALA A 40 -18.67 -40.83 24.59
CA ALA A 40 -19.38 -40.95 25.87
C ALA A 40 -18.59 -40.41 27.08
N ALA A 41 -17.25 -40.53 27.07
CA ALA A 41 -16.40 -40.08 28.16
C ALA A 41 -15.90 -38.63 28.03
N ASP A 42 -16.28 -37.96 26.94
CA ASP A 42 -15.70 -36.67 26.57
C ASP A 42 -16.12 -35.53 27.50
N GLY A 43 -17.23 -35.67 28.25
CA GLY A 43 -17.65 -34.72 29.30
C GLY A 43 -17.97 -33.30 28.82
N ARG A 44 -17.57 -32.92 27.60
CA ARG A 44 -17.80 -31.62 26.96
C ARG A 44 -19.29 -31.32 26.79
N GLY A 45 -20.12 -32.35 26.60
CA GLY A 45 -21.58 -32.23 26.57
C GLY A 45 -22.25 -32.15 27.94
N LEU A 46 -21.52 -32.41 29.03
CA LEU A 46 -22.01 -32.32 30.40
C LEU A 46 -21.80 -30.93 31.02
N GLN A 47 -20.82 -30.17 30.50
CA GLN A 47 -20.59 -28.81 30.95
C GLN A 47 -21.55 -27.84 30.27
N GLN A 48 -22.60 -27.44 30.99
CA GLN A 48 -23.47 -26.36 30.56
C GLN A 48 -22.70 -25.03 30.68
N VAL A 49 -22.52 -24.35 29.55
CA VAL A 49 -21.88 -23.03 29.51
C VAL A 49 -22.86 -21.99 30.04
N HIS A 50 -22.51 -21.35 31.15
CA HIS A 50 -23.28 -20.26 31.76
C HIS A 50 -22.52 -18.94 31.54
N ILE A 51 -23.24 -17.87 31.22
CA ILE A 51 -22.66 -16.54 30.98
C ILE A 51 -23.00 -15.61 32.15
N ASN A 52 -22.02 -14.82 32.59
CA ASN A 52 -22.16 -13.87 33.68
C ASN A 52 -22.82 -12.55 33.21
N GLU A 53 -23.76 -12.01 33.98
CA GLU A 53 -24.42 -10.72 33.71
C GLU A 53 -23.47 -9.51 33.71
N ASN A 54 -22.31 -9.61 34.37
CA ASN A 54 -21.31 -8.55 34.37
C ASN A 54 -20.81 -8.21 32.95
N PHE A 55 -20.87 -9.17 32.02
CA PHE A 55 -20.55 -8.92 30.61
C PHE A 55 -21.53 -7.93 29.97
N ALA A 56 -22.82 -8.01 30.30
CA ALA A 56 -23.82 -7.07 29.82
C ALA A 56 -23.60 -5.68 30.41
N LYS A 57 -23.41 -5.59 31.73
CA LYS A 57 -23.13 -4.31 32.43
C LYS A 57 -21.90 -3.61 31.87
N LEU A 58 -20.82 -4.35 31.60
CA LEU A 58 -19.61 -3.81 31.00
C LEU A 58 -19.86 -3.32 29.57
N ALA A 59 -20.55 -4.11 28.75
CA ALA A 59 -20.86 -3.73 27.38
C ALA A 59 -21.69 -2.44 27.33
N GLU A 60 -22.74 -2.34 28.16
CA GLU A 60 -23.57 -1.15 28.27
C GLU A 60 -22.77 0.07 28.73
N ALA A 61 -21.92 -0.08 29.75
CA ALA A 61 -21.07 0.99 30.23
C ALA A 61 -20.14 1.52 29.12
N LEU A 62 -19.53 0.63 28.34
CA LEU A 62 -18.69 1.01 27.20
C LEU A 62 -19.49 1.71 26.09
N TYR A 63 -20.70 1.25 25.79
CA TYR A 63 -21.57 1.91 24.81
C TYR A 63 -21.95 3.34 25.24
N ILE A 64 -22.31 3.52 26.52
CA ILE A 64 -22.63 4.84 27.07
C ILE A 64 -21.38 5.73 27.06
N ALA A 65 -20.22 5.19 27.42
CA ALA A 65 -18.96 5.92 27.41
C ALA A 65 -18.57 6.38 26.00
N ASP A 66 -18.65 5.51 24.98
CA ASP A 66 -18.34 5.88 23.60
C ASP A 66 -19.28 6.98 23.08
N ARG A 67 -20.58 6.85 23.35
CA ARG A 67 -21.56 7.86 22.96
C ARG A 67 -21.25 9.23 23.58
N LYS A 68 -21.03 9.29 24.90
CA LYS A 68 -20.68 10.54 25.59
C LYS A 68 -19.34 11.10 25.11
N ALA A 69 -18.35 10.25 24.84
CA ALA A 69 -17.06 10.68 24.31
C ALA A 69 -17.21 11.34 22.93
N ARG A 70 -18.02 10.76 22.04
CA ARG A 70 -18.31 11.34 20.72
C ARG A 70 -19.01 12.69 20.83
N GLU A 71 -20.05 12.78 21.65
CA GLU A 71 -20.77 14.04 21.90
C GLU A 71 -19.80 15.13 22.42
N ALA A 72 -18.93 14.80 23.37
CA ALA A 72 -17.94 15.74 23.90
C ALA A 72 -16.85 16.14 22.88
N VAL A 73 -16.45 15.23 21.99
CA VAL A 73 -15.51 15.54 20.90
C VAL A 73 -16.17 16.44 19.85
N GLU A 74 -17.42 16.14 19.48
CA GLU A 74 -18.17 16.94 18.52
C GLU A 74 -18.41 18.36 19.03
N MET A 75 -18.85 18.53 20.28
CA MET A 75 -19.04 19.84 20.88
C MET A 75 -17.73 20.65 20.90
N ARG A 76 -16.60 20.03 21.26
CA ARG A 76 -15.28 20.69 21.22
C ARG A 76 -14.90 21.11 19.81
N ALA A 77 -15.05 20.22 18.83
CA ALA A 77 -14.76 20.53 17.43
C ALA A 77 -15.64 21.67 16.88
N GLN A 78 -16.92 21.72 17.27
CA GLN A 78 -17.81 22.82 16.90
C GLN A 78 -17.39 24.15 17.54
N LEU A 79 -16.99 24.16 18.81
CA LEU A 79 -16.50 25.35 19.49
C LEU A 79 -15.19 25.86 18.89
N GLU A 80 -14.23 24.97 18.63
CA GLU A 80 -12.96 25.32 17.96
C GLU A 80 -13.20 25.93 16.58
N LYS A 81 -14.13 25.37 15.79
CA LYS A 81 -14.52 25.94 14.49
C LYS A 81 -15.12 27.33 14.64
N LYS A 82 -16.01 27.54 15.61
CA LYS A 82 -16.61 28.86 15.87
C LYS A 82 -15.57 29.89 16.32
N LEU A 83 -14.63 29.52 17.18
CA LEU A 83 -13.54 30.39 17.60
C LEU A 83 -12.63 30.74 16.42
N ALA A 84 -12.24 29.75 15.62
CA ALA A 84 -11.42 29.98 14.42
C ALA A 84 -12.13 30.88 13.39
N GLN A 85 -13.44 30.73 13.22
CA GLN A 85 -14.23 31.62 12.35
C GLN A 85 -14.25 33.06 12.88
N LYS A 86 -14.49 33.24 14.18
CA LYS A 86 -14.46 34.56 14.82
C LYS A 86 -13.09 35.23 14.76
N GLU A 87 -12.01 34.45 14.88
CA GLU A 87 -10.65 34.97 14.69
C GLU A 87 -10.36 35.38 13.25
N LYS A 88 -10.86 34.62 12.27
CA LYS A 88 -10.74 34.98 10.85
C LYS A 88 -11.50 36.27 10.53
N GLU A 89 -12.73 36.40 11.02
CA GLU A 89 -13.55 37.60 10.85
C GLU A 89 -12.86 38.84 11.45
N LYS A 90 -12.33 38.73 12.68
CA LYS A 90 -11.54 39.82 13.30
C LYS A 90 -10.30 40.21 12.47
N LYS A 91 -9.61 39.21 11.89
CA LYS A 91 -8.45 39.46 11.02
C LYS A 91 -8.87 40.15 9.73
N GLU A 92 -9.99 39.75 9.13
CA GLU A 92 -10.56 40.37 7.94
C GLU A 92 -11.00 41.81 8.22
N GLU A 93 -11.69 42.07 9.33
CA GLU A 93 -12.08 43.41 9.76
C GLU A 93 -10.86 44.30 10.00
N HIS A 94 -9.83 43.79 10.68
CA HIS A 94 -8.58 44.53 10.91
C HIS A 94 -7.88 44.88 9.59
N LEU A 95 -7.79 43.93 8.66
CA LEU A 95 -7.24 44.18 7.32
C LEU A 95 -8.09 45.20 6.54
N ARG A 96 -9.42 45.14 6.68
CA ARG A 96 -10.33 46.09 6.05
C ARG A 96 -10.16 47.51 6.61
N GLN A 97 -10.03 47.65 7.93
CA GLN A 97 -9.75 48.94 8.58
C GLN A 97 -8.40 49.50 8.16
N LEU A 98 -7.35 48.66 8.11
CA LEU A 98 -6.02 49.05 7.64
C LEU A 98 -6.06 49.52 6.17
N ALA A 99 -6.78 48.80 5.31
CA ALA A 99 -6.97 49.17 3.92
C ALA A 99 -7.78 50.46 3.76
N GLN A 100 -8.81 50.68 4.59
CA GLN A 100 -9.58 51.90 4.60
C GLN A 100 -8.71 53.09 5.04
N LYS A 101 -7.96 52.94 6.13
CA LYS A 101 -7.02 53.98 6.60
C LYS A 101 -5.98 54.31 5.53
N ALA A 102 -5.39 53.31 4.86
CA ALA A 102 -4.46 53.54 3.76
C ALA A 102 -5.11 54.27 2.56
N ARG A 103 -6.40 54.02 2.28
CA ARG A 103 -7.16 54.78 1.26
C ARG A 103 -7.44 56.20 1.71
N GLU A 104 -7.80 56.41 2.97
CA GLU A 104 -8.04 57.72 3.56
C GLU A 104 -6.76 58.56 3.62
N GLU A 105 -5.61 57.99 3.96
CA GLU A 105 -4.31 58.68 3.87
C GLU A 105 -3.98 59.06 2.43
N ARG A 106 -4.23 58.16 1.46
CA ARG A 106 -4.05 58.46 0.03
C ARG A 106 -5.04 59.52 -0.50
N ALA A 107 -6.25 59.57 0.05
CA ALA A 107 -7.28 60.54 -0.33
C ALA A 107 -7.16 61.87 0.42
N GLY A 108 -6.63 61.86 1.66
CA GLY A 108 -6.39 63.03 2.50
C GLY A 108 -5.27 63.91 1.97
N ILE A 109 -4.30 63.32 1.25
CA ILE A 109 -3.33 64.07 0.44
C ILE A 109 -4.05 64.87 -0.68
N ARG A 110 -5.23 64.45 -1.15
CA ARG A 110 -5.97 65.17 -2.21
C ARG A 110 -6.88 66.30 -1.72
N THR A 111 -7.21 66.38 -0.43
CA THR A 111 -8.16 67.41 0.06
C THR A 111 -7.48 68.58 0.77
N GLN A 112 -6.27 68.42 1.30
CA GLN A 112 -5.48 69.53 1.86
C GLN A 112 -4.48 70.15 0.88
N ALA A 113 -4.12 69.46 -0.21
CA ALA A 113 -3.25 70.00 -1.27
C ALA A 113 -3.90 71.13 -2.11
N ALA A 114 -5.22 71.33 -2.06
CA ALA A 114 -5.87 72.36 -2.86
C ALA A 114 -5.58 73.81 -2.41
N ALA A 115 -5.09 74.01 -1.17
CA ALA A 115 -4.89 75.36 -0.60
C ALA A 115 -3.42 75.74 -0.38
N THR A 116 -2.50 74.79 -0.17
CA THR A 116 -1.07 75.09 0.13
C THR A 116 -0.06 74.51 -0.87
N ASP A 117 -0.49 73.72 -1.86
CA ASP A 117 0.39 72.95 -2.76
C ASP A 117 0.57 73.56 -4.17
N LYS A 118 0.19 74.83 -4.39
CA LYS A 118 0.36 75.44 -5.72
C LYS A 118 1.84 75.61 -6.12
N ASP A 119 2.74 75.77 -5.15
CA ASP A 119 4.16 76.02 -5.39
C ASP A 119 5.02 74.74 -5.41
N GLU A 120 4.64 73.70 -4.65
CA GLU A 120 5.33 72.40 -4.67
C GLU A 120 4.83 71.52 -5.82
N GLU A 121 3.52 71.43 -6.05
CA GLU A 121 2.95 70.72 -7.20
C GLU A 121 3.39 71.33 -8.56
N ALA A 122 3.65 72.64 -8.63
CA ALA A 122 4.23 73.27 -9.82
C ALA A 122 5.66 72.80 -10.08
N ARG A 123 6.48 72.68 -9.03
CA ARG A 123 7.86 72.17 -9.11
C ARG A 123 7.89 70.69 -9.44
N GLU A 124 7.04 69.89 -8.83
CA GLU A 124 6.92 68.46 -9.15
C GLU A 124 6.40 68.25 -10.58
N ARG A 125 5.45 69.05 -11.05
CA ARG A 125 4.94 68.99 -12.43
C ARG A 125 6.03 69.35 -13.45
N ASP A 126 6.87 70.33 -13.15
CA ASP A 126 7.98 70.71 -14.02
C ASP A 126 9.13 69.68 -13.97
N GLN A 127 9.40 69.06 -12.81
CA GLN A 127 10.29 67.90 -12.71
C GLN A 127 9.76 66.70 -13.50
N LEU A 128 8.45 66.43 -13.44
CA LEU A 128 7.82 65.32 -14.16
C LEU A 128 7.78 65.58 -15.67
N ARG A 129 7.67 66.84 -16.10
CA ARG A 129 7.86 67.25 -17.50
C ARG A 129 9.30 67.04 -17.95
N TYR A 130 10.27 67.40 -17.12
CA TYR A 130 11.70 67.22 -17.39
C TYR A 130 12.10 65.74 -17.45
N GLU A 131 11.64 64.93 -16.50
CA GLU A 131 11.84 63.48 -16.49
C GLU A 131 11.19 62.82 -17.69
N ARG A 132 9.93 63.15 -18.03
CA ARG A 132 9.26 62.61 -19.22
C ARG A 132 9.93 63.06 -20.53
N HIS A 133 10.60 64.20 -20.53
CA HIS A 133 11.42 64.64 -21.68
C HIS A 133 12.74 63.85 -21.75
N LYS A 134 13.41 63.64 -20.61
CA LYS A 134 14.64 62.86 -20.48
C LYS A 134 14.43 61.38 -20.81
N ASP A 135 13.29 60.83 -20.42
CA ASP A 135 12.91 59.45 -20.73
C ASP A 135 12.50 59.30 -22.19
N ARG A 136 11.76 60.25 -22.78
CA ARG A 136 11.56 60.27 -24.24
C ARG A 136 12.87 60.39 -25.00
N GLN A 137 13.87 61.12 -24.49
CA GLN A 137 15.20 61.19 -25.10
C GLN A 137 15.97 59.87 -24.95
N ARG A 138 15.95 59.24 -23.78
CA ARG A 138 16.56 57.91 -23.56
C ARG A 138 15.88 56.86 -24.42
N GLU A 139 14.56 56.87 -24.49
CA GLU A 139 13.76 55.96 -25.30
C GLU A 139 13.99 56.20 -26.80
N ARG A 140 14.11 57.46 -27.25
CA ARG A 140 14.50 57.77 -28.63
C ARG A 140 15.92 57.31 -28.96
N ASN A 141 16.87 57.40 -28.03
CA ASN A 141 18.22 56.87 -28.20
C ASN A 141 18.24 55.34 -28.22
N ILE A 142 17.45 54.69 -27.35
CA ILE A 142 17.32 53.22 -27.31
C ILE A 142 16.59 52.69 -28.54
N ALA A 143 15.54 53.37 -29.01
CA ALA A 143 14.81 53.06 -30.25
C ALA A 143 15.70 53.22 -31.49
N ARG A 144 16.67 54.15 -31.46
CA ARG A 144 17.65 54.34 -32.53
C ARG A 144 18.78 53.31 -32.50
N ALA A 145 19.01 52.64 -31.35
CA ALA A 145 20.09 51.66 -31.18
C ALA A 145 19.71 50.24 -31.64
N ALA A 146 18.45 49.82 -31.55
CA ALA A 146 17.96 48.54 -32.10
C ALA A 146 16.41 48.46 -32.11
N PRO A 147 15.72 48.88 -33.19
CA PRO A 147 14.26 48.97 -33.23
C PRO A 147 13.54 47.60 -33.24
N ASP A 148 14.14 46.56 -33.82
CA ASP A 148 13.39 45.33 -34.13
C ASP A 148 13.30 44.30 -33.00
N LYS A 149 14.23 44.34 -32.04
CA LYS A 149 14.34 43.28 -31.02
C LYS A 149 13.51 43.54 -29.77
N ARG A 150 13.12 44.79 -29.49
CA ARG A 150 12.41 45.16 -28.24
C ARG A 150 10.89 45.18 -28.39
N SER A 151 10.38 45.66 -29.52
CA SER A 151 8.93 45.80 -29.75
C SER A 151 8.19 44.45 -29.72
N LYS A 152 8.82 43.39 -30.24
CA LYS A 152 8.21 42.05 -30.27
C LYS A 152 8.19 41.38 -28.88
N LEU A 153 9.30 41.48 -28.14
CA LEU A 153 9.45 40.88 -26.80
C LEU A 153 8.61 41.60 -25.73
N GLN A 154 8.47 42.92 -25.82
CA GLN A 154 7.67 43.68 -24.86
C GLN A 154 6.16 43.50 -25.12
N ARG A 155 5.75 43.47 -26.40
CA ARG A 155 4.36 43.25 -26.81
C ARG A 155 3.86 41.84 -26.56
N GLU A 156 4.74 40.84 -26.49
CA GLU A 156 4.36 39.49 -26.05
C GLU A 156 4.29 39.35 -24.53
N ARG A 157 5.03 40.19 -23.79
CA ARG A 157 5.07 40.18 -22.31
C ARG A 157 3.90 40.94 -21.67
N GLU A 158 3.36 41.94 -22.37
CA GLU A 158 2.26 42.80 -21.92
C GLU A 158 0.88 42.33 -22.42
N ARG A 159 0.78 41.20 -23.14
CA ARG A 159 -0.53 40.63 -23.54
C ARG A 159 -1.24 40.07 -22.32
N ASP A 160 -2.47 40.52 -22.10
CA ASP A 160 -3.34 39.98 -21.07
C ASP A 160 -3.65 38.50 -21.36
N ILE A 161 -3.83 37.72 -20.29
CA ILE A 161 -4.01 36.26 -20.32
C ILE A 161 -5.17 35.86 -21.26
N SER A 162 -6.21 36.68 -21.35
CA SER A 162 -7.36 36.49 -22.25
C SER A 162 -7.00 36.64 -23.74
N GLU A 163 -6.13 37.59 -24.10
CA GLU A 163 -5.65 37.78 -25.49
C GLU A 163 -4.68 36.67 -25.91
N GLN A 164 -3.89 36.18 -24.96
CA GLN A 164 -2.98 35.06 -25.17
C GLN A 164 -3.73 33.75 -25.45
N ILE A 165 -4.87 33.54 -24.77
CA ILE A 165 -5.79 32.41 -25.01
C ILE A 165 -6.48 32.56 -26.38
N ALA A 166 -6.96 33.74 -26.74
CA ALA A 166 -7.62 34.00 -28.02
C ALA A 166 -6.68 33.81 -29.24
N LEU A 167 -5.37 34.04 -29.06
CA LEU A 167 -4.33 33.81 -30.07
C LEU A 167 -3.77 32.37 -30.07
N GLY A 168 -4.31 31.46 -29.26
CA GLY A 168 -3.89 30.06 -29.21
C GLY A 168 -2.46 29.85 -28.73
N LEU A 169 -1.86 30.85 -28.06
CA LEU A 169 -0.52 30.72 -27.50
C LEU A 169 -0.60 29.84 -26.24
N PRO A 170 0.18 28.75 -26.14
CA PRO A 170 0.14 27.89 -24.97
C PRO A 170 0.57 28.68 -23.74
N ALA A 171 -0.24 28.64 -22.69
CA ALA A 171 0.08 29.25 -21.41
C ALA A 171 1.45 28.73 -20.96
N LYS A 172 2.44 29.62 -20.83
CA LYS A 172 3.74 29.29 -20.23
C LYS A 172 3.54 29.11 -18.73
N ASN A 173 2.98 27.98 -18.35
CA ASN A 173 2.97 27.49 -16.99
C ASN A 173 4.39 26.96 -16.71
N ILE A 174 5.36 27.87 -16.59
CA ILE A 174 6.67 27.54 -16.02
C ILE A 174 6.46 27.42 -14.51
N SER A 175 5.79 26.34 -14.11
CA SER A 175 5.86 25.82 -12.75
C SER A 175 7.11 24.97 -12.67
N GLY A 176 8.25 25.62 -12.49
CA GLY A 176 9.56 24.95 -12.45
C GLY A 176 10.67 25.93 -12.12
N GLY A 177 10.53 26.62 -10.99
CA GLY A 177 11.62 27.43 -10.41
C GLY A 177 12.71 26.59 -9.74
N GLU A 178 12.58 25.26 -9.74
CA GLU A 178 13.57 24.33 -9.21
C GLU A 178 14.17 23.50 -10.34
N VAL A 179 15.47 23.24 -10.25
CA VAL A 179 16.28 22.48 -11.20
C VAL A 179 15.55 21.19 -11.57
N GLN A 180 15.33 20.96 -12.88
CA GLN A 180 14.75 19.71 -13.36
C GLN A 180 15.70 18.56 -13.01
N PHE A 181 15.29 17.73 -12.06
CA PHE A 181 16.05 16.55 -11.65
C PHE A 181 15.69 15.35 -12.56
N ASP A 182 16.67 14.48 -12.87
CA ASP A 182 16.45 13.27 -13.67
C ASP A 182 15.53 12.28 -12.92
N GLN A 183 14.40 11.94 -13.52
CA GLN A 183 13.38 11.05 -12.95
C GLN A 183 13.95 9.66 -12.58
N ARG A 184 15.01 9.21 -13.24
CA ARG A 184 15.68 7.94 -12.91
C ARG A 184 16.32 7.96 -11.52
N LEU A 185 16.65 9.13 -11.00
CA LEU A 185 17.29 9.29 -9.69
C LEU A 185 16.29 9.24 -8.52
N PHE A 186 15.02 9.59 -8.73
CA PHE A 186 14.03 9.59 -7.63
C PHE A 186 13.43 8.23 -7.32
N ASN A 187 13.50 7.29 -8.26
CA ASN A 187 12.95 5.95 -8.07
C ASN A 187 14.00 4.94 -7.58
N THR A 188 15.17 5.40 -7.13
CA THR A 188 16.18 4.51 -6.52
C THR A 188 15.90 4.38 -5.02
N THR A 189 15.49 3.19 -4.58
CA THR A 189 15.10 2.88 -3.18
C THR A 189 16.28 2.76 -2.20
N LYS A 190 17.50 3.10 -2.61
CA LYS A 190 18.74 2.85 -1.84
C LYS A 190 18.90 3.68 -0.56
N GLY A 191 18.08 4.71 -0.33
CA GLY A 191 18.29 5.67 0.76
C GLY A 191 17.75 5.27 2.14
N MET A 192 16.78 4.35 2.23
CA MET A 192 16.15 3.98 3.51
C MET A 192 16.61 2.63 4.08
N ASP A 193 17.26 1.80 3.27
CA ASP A 193 17.55 0.40 3.60
C ASP A 193 19.01 0.15 4.04
N SER A 194 19.91 1.11 3.81
CA SER A 194 21.36 0.92 3.95
C SER A 194 21.96 1.38 5.29
N GLY A 195 21.18 1.42 6.39
CA GLY A 195 21.70 1.99 7.64
C GLY A 195 20.98 1.63 8.94
N TYR A 196 19.96 0.76 8.91
CA TYR A 196 19.19 0.33 10.09
C TYR A 196 19.36 -1.17 10.36
N GLY A 197 20.61 -1.65 10.31
CA GLY A 197 20.96 -3.02 10.70
C GLY A 197 21.50 -3.07 12.11
N ASP A 198 21.08 -4.07 12.88
CA ASP A 198 21.67 -4.43 14.18
C ASP A 198 23.15 -4.79 13.99
N GLU A 199 24.03 -4.51 14.95
CA GLU A 199 25.48 -4.78 14.82
C GLU A 199 25.80 -6.27 14.62
N GLU A 200 24.87 -7.15 15.02
CA GLU A 200 24.94 -8.60 14.84
C GLU A 200 24.50 -9.07 13.43
N SER A 201 23.91 -8.18 12.62
CA SER A 201 23.44 -8.50 11.27
C SER A 201 24.59 -8.41 10.26
N TYR A 202 24.90 -9.53 9.58
CA TYR A 202 26.02 -9.66 8.62
C TYR A 202 25.71 -8.93 7.28
N ASN A 203 25.66 -7.60 7.34
CA ASN A 203 25.32 -6.70 6.24
C ASN A 203 26.54 -5.90 5.74
N VAL A 204 27.74 -6.52 5.71
CA VAL A 204 29.01 -5.87 5.33
C VAL A 204 29.04 -5.44 3.85
N TYR A 205 28.23 -6.06 2.99
CA TYR A 205 28.23 -5.81 1.56
C TYR A 205 26.83 -5.45 1.05
N ASP A 206 26.76 -4.38 0.25
CA ASP A 206 25.52 -3.88 -0.37
C ASP A 206 24.94 -4.80 -1.47
N LYS A 207 25.75 -5.73 -2.01
CA LYS A 207 25.37 -6.59 -3.14
C LYS A 207 25.80 -8.03 -2.89
N PRO A 208 24.97 -9.02 -3.26
CA PRO A 208 25.36 -10.42 -3.21
C PRO A 208 26.46 -10.70 -4.23
N TRP A 209 27.36 -11.64 -3.91
CA TRP A 209 28.44 -12.08 -4.80
C TRP A 209 27.94 -12.65 -6.15
N ARG A 210 26.72 -13.21 -6.19
CA ARG A 210 26.04 -13.65 -7.41
C ARG A 210 24.63 -13.10 -7.49
N GLU A 211 24.25 -12.57 -8.65
CA GLU A 211 22.88 -12.12 -8.96
C GLU A 211 21.95 -13.30 -9.33
N SER A 212 22.00 -14.41 -8.58
CA SER A 212 21.24 -15.61 -8.94
C SER A 212 19.72 -15.41 -8.88
N GLY A 213 19.23 -14.42 -8.10
CA GLY A 213 17.80 -14.13 -7.96
C GLY A 213 17.16 -13.53 -9.22
N THR A 214 17.89 -12.72 -9.99
CA THR A 214 17.39 -12.09 -11.22
C THR A 214 17.62 -12.99 -12.42
N VAL A 215 18.82 -13.58 -12.53
CA VAL A 215 19.17 -14.45 -13.66
C VAL A 215 18.34 -15.74 -13.61
N GLY A 216 18.04 -16.30 -12.44
CA GLY A 216 17.13 -17.44 -12.27
C GLY A 216 15.74 -17.26 -12.89
N ALA A 217 15.21 -16.05 -12.91
CA ALA A 217 13.92 -15.72 -13.52
C ALA A 217 13.99 -15.57 -15.05
N HIS A 218 15.19 -15.46 -15.63
CA HIS A 218 15.40 -15.19 -17.05
C HIS A 218 16.24 -16.25 -17.78
N ILE A 219 16.86 -17.21 -17.07
CA ILE A 219 17.69 -18.27 -17.68
C ILE A 219 16.88 -19.12 -18.67
N TYR A 220 15.59 -19.35 -18.42
CA TYR A 220 14.73 -20.02 -19.40
C TYR A 220 13.25 -19.76 -19.11
N ARG A 221 12.63 -18.87 -19.89
CA ARG A 221 11.17 -18.70 -19.94
C ARG A 221 10.73 -18.74 -21.40
N PRO A 222 10.35 -19.92 -21.93
CA PRO A 222 9.79 -20.01 -23.27
C PRO A 222 8.54 -19.15 -23.35
N SER A 223 8.63 -18.03 -24.07
CA SER A 223 7.47 -17.19 -24.36
C SER A 223 6.74 -17.81 -25.53
N ARG A 224 5.60 -18.46 -25.27
CA ARG A 224 4.74 -19.06 -26.32
C ARG A 224 4.26 -18.03 -27.35
N ASN A 225 4.37 -16.74 -27.04
CA ASN A 225 3.98 -15.66 -27.93
C ASN A 225 5.15 -15.17 -28.81
N LEU A 226 6.39 -15.30 -28.36
CA LEU A 226 7.56 -14.83 -29.12
C LEU A 226 7.85 -15.75 -30.32
N ASP A 227 7.66 -17.06 -30.17
CA ASP A 227 7.86 -18.03 -31.25
C ASP A 227 6.79 -17.93 -32.36
N LYS A 228 5.58 -17.46 -32.04
CA LYS A 228 4.51 -17.27 -33.03
C LYS A 228 4.83 -16.19 -34.04
N ASP A 229 5.47 -15.11 -33.61
CA ASP A 229 5.84 -14.01 -34.50
C ASP A 229 7.06 -14.37 -35.37
N VAL A 230 7.94 -15.25 -34.89
CA VAL A 230 9.19 -15.64 -35.58
C VAL A 230 8.99 -16.79 -36.57
N TYR A 231 8.22 -17.82 -36.19
CA TYR A 231 8.04 -19.04 -36.99
C TYR A 231 6.65 -19.18 -37.62
N GLY A 232 5.71 -18.28 -37.29
CA GLY A 232 4.34 -18.29 -37.81
C GLY A 232 3.52 -19.52 -37.42
N ASP A 233 2.25 -19.55 -37.84
CA ASP A 233 1.33 -20.67 -37.60
C ASP A 233 1.69 -21.97 -38.36
N ASP A 234 2.76 -21.96 -39.18
CA ASP A 234 3.17 -23.10 -40.01
C ASP A 234 3.71 -24.27 -39.18
N LEU A 235 4.30 -23.98 -38.02
CA LEU A 235 4.81 -25.00 -37.11
C LEU A 235 3.65 -25.80 -36.47
N ASP A 236 2.58 -25.10 -36.08
CA ASP A 236 1.34 -25.72 -35.59
C ASP A 236 0.61 -26.53 -36.67
N LYS A 237 0.70 -26.12 -37.95
CA LYS A 237 0.16 -26.88 -39.08
C LYS A 237 0.99 -28.13 -39.38
N LEU A 238 2.32 -28.03 -39.34
CA LEU A 238 3.22 -29.16 -39.58
C LEU A 238 3.04 -30.25 -38.51
N ILE A 239 2.98 -29.86 -37.23
CA ILE A 239 2.76 -30.76 -36.09
C ILE A 239 1.43 -31.53 -36.22
N LYS A 240 0.37 -30.88 -36.74
CA LYS A 240 -0.95 -31.50 -36.90
C LYS A 240 -1.07 -32.41 -38.13
N THR A 241 -0.11 -32.40 -39.05
CA THR A 241 -0.15 -33.34 -40.18
C THR A 241 0.50 -34.67 -39.80
N ASN A 242 -0.25 -35.77 -39.89
CA ASN A 242 0.23 -37.15 -39.72
C ASN A 242 1.22 -37.61 -40.81
N ARG A 243 1.92 -36.68 -41.48
CA ARG A 243 2.91 -37.00 -42.52
C ARG A 243 4.22 -37.56 -41.95
N PHE A 244 4.48 -37.34 -40.65
CA PHE A 244 5.69 -37.79 -39.98
C PHE A 244 5.37 -38.77 -38.86
N VAL A 245 4.89 -39.97 -39.25
CA VAL A 245 4.78 -41.12 -38.35
C VAL A 245 5.91 -42.10 -38.67
N PRO A 246 6.84 -42.40 -37.73
CA PRO A 246 7.84 -43.43 -37.93
C PRO A 246 7.20 -44.83 -38.00
N ASP A 247 7.70 -45.71 -38.88
CA ASP A 247 7.20 -47.10 -39.01
C ASP A 247 7.58 -48.00 -37.82
N LYS A 248 8.53 -47.56 -36.99
CA LYS A 248 8.99 -48.25 -35.78
C LYS A 248 8.94 -47.26 -34.62
N GLU A 249 7.93 -47.39 -33.78
CA GLU A 249 7.77 -46.59 -32.56
C GLU A 249 8.62 -47.19 -31.43
N PHE A 250 9.16 -46.33 -30.56
CA PHE A 250 9.88 -46.72 -29.35
C PHE A 250 8.87 -47.19 -28.30
N SER A 251 9.14 -48.27 -27.58
CA SER A 251 8.25 -48.74 -26.50
C SER A 251 8.05 -47.60 -25.50
N GLY A 252 6.80 -47.25 -25.19
CA GLY A 252 6.46 -46.17 -24.25
C GLY A 252 5.97 -44.86 -24.86
N THR A 253 5.87 -44.73 -26.19
CA THR A 253 5.27 -43.55 -26.82
C THR A 253 3.75 -43.63 -26.91
N ASP A 254 3.03 -43.04 -25.94
CA ASP A 254 1.58 -42.84 -26.02
C ASP A 254 1.25 -41.49 -26.70
N ARG A 255 0.55 -41.54 -27.84
CA ARG A 255 0.19 -40.36 -28.65
C ARG A 255 -1.07 -39.63 -28.13
N THR A 256 -1.78 -40.21 -27.16
CA THR A 256 -2.96 -39.58 -26.54
C THR A 256 -2.59 -38.60 -25.42
N ALA A 257 -1.37 -38.70 -24.89
CA ALA A 257 -0.88 -37.84 -23.82
C ALA A 257 -0.25 -36.54 -24.36
N THR A 258 -0.84 -35.39 -24.04
CA THR A 258 -0.25 -34.07 -24.30
C THR A 258 0.96 -33.84 -23.38
N ARG A 259 2.17 -33.90 -23.94
CA ARG A 259 3.43 -33.61 -23.22
C ARG A 259 3.44 -32.17 -22.71
N SER A 260 3.34 -31.98 -21.39
CA SER A 260 3.25 -30.66 -20.74
C SER A 260 4.56 -30.17 -20.10
N GLY A 261 5.69 -30.81 -20.39
CA GLY A 261 7.00 -30.41 -19.88
C GLY A 261 8.16 -31.06 -20.63
N PRO A 262 9.39 -30.54 -20.47
CA PRO A 262 10.56 -31.12 -21.10
C PRO A 262 10.90 -32.47 -20.46
N VAL A 263 11.23 -33.45 -21.32
CA VAL A 263 11.71 -34.82 -21.04
C VAL A 263 11.04 -35.53 -19.85
N GLN A 264 10.01 -36.34 -20.16
CA GLN A 264 9.51 -37.35 -19.23
C GLN A 264 10.37 -38.60 -19.37
N TYR A 265 11.02 -39.02 -18.29
CA TYR A 265 11.72 -40.31 -18.23
C TYR A 265 10.71 -41.42 -17.94
N GLU A 266 10.81 -42.52 -18.67
CA GLU A 266 10.07 -43.73 -18.39
C GLU A 266 10.63 -44.37 -17.11
N LYS A 267 9.75 -44.69 -16.15
CA LYS A 267 10.11 -45.41 -14.93
C LYS A 267 10.19 -46.90 -15.26
N GLU A 268 11.22 -47.29 -16.01
CA GLU A 268 11.53 -48.71 -16.20
C GLU A 268 12.32 -49.24 -15.00
N GLY A 269 11.77 -50.28 -14.36
CA GLY A 269 12.43 -51.07 -13.32
C GLY A 269 12.31 -50.50 -11.91
N GLU A 270 12.09 -51.36 -10.92
CA GLU A 270 12.24 -50.99 -9.52
C GLU A 270 13.63 -50.36 -9.31
N ASP A 271 13.63 -49.15 -8.76
CA ASP A 271 14.83 -48.37 -8.42
C ASP A 271 15.91 -49.25 -7.77
N PRO A 272 17.00 -49.60 -8.51
CA PRO A 272 18.03 -50.53 -8.04
C PRO A 272 18.75 -50.07 -6.78
N PHE A 273 18.67 -48.77 -6.48
CA PHE A 273 19.37 -48.13 -5.37
C PHE A 273 18.43 -47.71 -4.22
N GLY A 274 17.11 -47.95 -4.34
CA GLY A 274 16.13 -47.66 -3.29
C GLY A 274 16.04 -46.19 -2.86
N LEU A 275 16.56 -45.28 -3.67
CA LEU A 275 16.55 -43.83 -3.49
C LEU A 275 15.13 -43.25 -3.48
N ASP A 276 14.20 -43.86 -4.21
CA ASP A 276 12.80 -43.44 -4.29
C ASP A 276 12.06 -43.73 -2.96
N LYS A 277 12.38 -44.84 -2.28
CA LYS A 277 11.89 -45.13 -0.92
C LYS A 277 12.50 -44.16 0.10
N PHE A 278 13.77 -43.81 -0.06
CA PHE A 278 14.44 -42.84 0.80
C PHE A 278 13.88 -41.42 0.64
N LEU A 279 13.68 -40.97 -0.61
CA LEU A 279 13.11 -39.65 -0.93
C LEU A 279 11.64 -39.54 -0.49
N THR A 280 10.84 -40.59 -0.65
CA THR A 280 9.44 -40.60 -0.16
C THR A 280 9.37 -40.58 1.38
N GLN A 281 10.30 -41.23 2.08
CA GLN A 281 10.38 -41.21 3.54
C GLN A 281 10.85 -39.85 4.07
N ALA A 282 11.84 -39.23 3.42
CA ALA A 282 12.30 -37.88 3.73
C ALA A 282 11.20 -36.82 3.47
N LYS A 283 10.44 -36.97 2.39
CA LYS A 283 9.31 -36.07 2.06
C LYS A 283 8.12 -36.24 3.00
N ARG A 284 7.93 -37.43 3.61
CA ARG A 284 6.95 -37.64 4.68
C ARG A 284 7.41 -37.05 6.02
N ALA A 285 8.71 -37.01 6.30
CA ALA A 285 9.25 -36.51 7.56
C ALA A 285 9.19 -34.97 7.70
N SER A 286 9.18 -34.21 6.60
CA SER A 286 9.19 -32.74 6.65
C SER A 286 7.81 -32.08 6.78
N LYS A 287 6.71 -32.83 6.77
CA LYS A 287 5.35 -32.29 6.93
C LYS A 287 4.92 -32.29 8.41
N ARG A 288 5.54 -31.42 9.21
CA ARG A 288 4.91 -30.91 10.45
C ARG A 288 3.65 -30.12 10.05
N PRO A 289 2.49 -30.31 10.69
CA PRO A 289 1.35 -29.45 10.46
C PRO A 289 1.71 -28.05 11.00
N LYS A 290 1.72 -27.07 10.11
CA LYS A 290 1.74 -25.66 10.46
C LYS A 290 0.34 -25.35 11.00
N ASP A 291 0.30 -24.92 12.26
CA ASP A 291 -0.90 -24.49 12.97
C ASP A 291 -1.46 -23.25 12.25
N ASP A 292 -2.45 -23.45 11.37
CA ASP A 292 -3.30 -22.38 10.87
C ASP A 292 -4.30 -22.04 11.99
N ARG A 293 -3.81 -21.26 12.97
CA ARG A 293 -4.68 -20.32 13.68
C ARG A 293 -4.55 -18.96 13.02
N ASP A 294 -5.63 -18.58 12.38
CA ASP A 294 -5.99 -17.23 11.98
C ASP A 294 -5.42 -16.18 12.96
N ARG A 295 -4.62 -15.21 12.54
CA ARG A 295 -5.03 -14.05 11.70
C ARG A 295 -6.36 -13.43 12.14
N ARG A 296 -6.46 -13.08 13.42
CA ARG A 296 -7.20 -11.89 13.86
C ARG A 296 -6.45 -11.20 15.01
N GLY A 297 -5.78 -10.10 14.69
CA GLY A 297 -5.23 -9.20 15.71
C GLY A 297 -3.95 -8.54 15.24
N GLU A 298 -4.07 -7.51 14.40
CA GLU A 298 -3.20 -6.32 14.41
C GLU A 298 -3.62 -5.39 13.26
N GLU A 299 -4.77 -4.74 13.46
CA GLU A 299 -5.08 -3.51 12.74
C GLU A 299 -5.61 -2.50 13.76
N ARG A 300 -4.69 -1.82 14.43
CA ARG A 300 -4.81 -0.46 14.98
C ARG A 300 -3.60 -0.19 15.88
N ASP A 301 -2.57 0.44 15.32
CA ASP A 301 -1.97 1.62 15.95
C ASP A 301 -0.97 2.31 15.01
N LYS A 302 -1.54 3.07 14.07
CA LYS A 302 -0.88 4.24 13.49
C LYS A 302 -1.90 5.37 13.41
N ARG A 303 -2.19 6.00 14.55
CA ARG A 303 -2.72 7.37 14.65
C ARG A 303 -2.58 7.90 16.08
N LYS A 304 -1.43 8.49 16.41
CA LYS A 304 -1.33 9.89 16.87
C LYS A 304 0.10 10.28 17.24
N ARG A 305 0.54 11.34 16.57
CA ARG A 305 1.59 12.27 16.94
C ARG A 305 1.01 13.27 17.95
N ARG A 306 1.86 13.86 18.81
CA ARG A 306 1.67 14.94 19.80
C ARG A 306 1.57 14.45 21.26
N GLU A 307 2.69 14.47 21.98
CA GLU A 307 3.25 15.66 22.65
C GLU A 307 4.76 15.72 22.39
#